data_AF-A0AA47EPI0-F1
#
_entry.id   AF-A0AA47EPI0-F1
#
_cell.length_a   1.000
_cell.length_b   1.000
_cell.length_c   1.000
_cell.angle_alpha   90.00
_cell.angle_beta   90.00
_cell.angle_gamma   90.00
#
_symmetry.space_group_name_H-M   'P 1'
#
loop_
_entity.id
_entity.type
_entity.pdbx_description
1 polymer ?
#
loop_
_entity_poly.entity_id
_entity_poly.type
_entity_poly.pdbx_seq_one_letter_code
_entity_poly.pdbx_strand_id
1 'polypeptide(L)' 'MPIKKYPNIELSKSFLAGDSMCDVELGHNLGITTFGINVKSQILNYTCIRSLLEIVKYT' A
#
# COMPACT_ATOMS: atom_id res chain seq x y z
N MET A 1 25.42 -10.29 15.67
CA MET A 1 24.81 -9.60 14.51
C MET A 1 23.31 -9.73 14.64
N PRO A 2 22.52 -8.64 14.58
CA PRO A 2 21.07 -8.78 14.55
C PRO A 2 20.70 -9.54 13.26
N ILE A 3 19.93 -10.62 13.39
CA ILE A 3 19.34 -11.29 12.25
C ILE A 3 18.38 -10.29 11.62
N LYS A 4 18.67 -9.85 10.39
CA LYS A 4 17.69 -9.06 9.61
C LYS A 4 16.43 -9.90 9.48
N LYS A 5 15.31 -9.44 10.05
CA LYS A 5 14.03 -10.15 10.04
C LYS A 5 13.52 -10.41 8.61
N TYR A 6 13.87 -9.51 7.68
CA TYR A 6 13.48 -9.59 6.27
C TYR A 6 14.69 -9.33 5.37
N PRO A 7 14.69 -9.89 4.14
CA PRO A 7 15.67 -9.52 3.11
C PRO A 7 15.53 -8.03 2.75
N ASN A 8 16.44 -7.52 1.91
CA ASN A 8 16.24 -6.20 1.32
C ASN A 8 14.95 -6.22 0.48
N ILE A 9 14.04 -5.29 0.77
CA ILE A 9 12.77 -5.13 0.06
C ILE A 9 12.92 -3.93 -0.88
N GLU A 10 12.64 -4.13 -2.17
CA GLU A 10 12.68 -3.08 -3.18
C GLU A 10 11.31 -2.40 -3.25
N LEU A 11 11.17 -1.24 -2.60
CA LEU A 11 9.89 -0.55 -2.46
C LEU A 11 9.29 -0.10 -3.80
N SER A 12 10.13 0.20 -4.81
CA SER A 12 9.69 0.54 -6.17
C SER A 12 9.03 -0.61 -6.91
N LYS A 13 9.23 -1.86 -6.46
CA LYS A 13 8.57 -3.08 -6.97
C LYS A 13 7.55 -3.65 -5.99
N SER A 14 7.22 -2.88 -4.96
CA SER A 14 6.28 -3.27 -3.92
C SER A 14 5.02 -2.42 -4.01
N PHE A 15 3.93 -2.92 -3.45
CA PHE A 15 2.73 -2.14 -3.20
C PHE A 15 2.28 -2.32 -1.75
N LEU A 16 1.53 -1.34 -1.25
CA LEU A 16 0.87 -1.38 0.05
C LEU A 16 -0.62 -1.61 -0.17
N ALA A 17 -1.24 -2.49 0.62
CA ALA A 17 -2.69 -2.65 0.67
C ALA A 17 -3.13 -2.65 2.13
N GLY A 18 -4.09 -1.79 2.47
CA GLY A 18 -4.59 -1.63 3.83
C GLY A 18 -5.99 -1.04 3.85
N ASP A 19 -6.71 -1.23 4.95
CA ASP A 19 -8.09 -0.81 5.14
C ASP A 19 -8.23 0.43 6.05
N SER A 20 -7.12 1.02 6.46
CA SER A 20 -7.10 2.19 7.33
C SER A 20 -6.53 3.44 6.65
N MET A 21 -6.82 4.61 7.22
CA MET A 21 -6.27 5.88 6.72
C MET A 21 -4.74 5.93 6.88
N CYS A 22 -4.20 5.36 7.97
CA CYS A 22 -2.75 5.42 8.22
C CYS A 22 -1.95 4.57 7.22
N ASP A 23 -2.52 3.49 6.67
CA ASP A 23 -1.90 2.75 5.57
C ASP A 23 -1.79 3.63 4.32
N VAL A 24 -2.88 4.33 3.98
CA VAL A 24 -2.93 5.21 2.82
C VAL A 24 -1.97 6.40 2.97
N GLU A 25 -1.90 6.99 4.16
CA GLU A 25 -0.94 8.05 4.49
C GLU A 25 0.51 7.56 4.40
N LEU A 26 0.80 6.38 4.94
CA LEU A 26 2.13 5.78 4.87
C LEU A 26 2.56 5.57 3.41
N GLY A 27 1.67 4.96 2.62
CA GLY A 27 1.90 4.72 1.20
C GLY A 27 2.14 6.01 0.40
N HIS A 28 1.33 7.03 0.66
CA HIS A 28 1.49 8.37 0.07
C HIS A 28 2.85 8.99 0.41
N ASN A 29 3.23 8.98 1.70
CA ASN A 29 4.49 9.57 2.17
C ASN A 29 5.73 8.83 1.66
N LEU A 30 5.63 7.51 1.46
CA LEU A 30 6.71 6.69 0.92
C LEU A 30 6.75 6.66 -0.61
N GLY A 31 5.75 7.22 -1.29
CA GLY A 31 5.65 7.20 -2.75
C GLY A 31 5.44 5.78 -3.32
N ILE A 32 4.82 4.89 -2.55
CA ILE A 32 4.59 3.48 -2.93
C ILE A 32 3.19 3.37 -3.53
N THR A 33 3.02 2.53 -4.56
CA THR A 33 1.69 2.16 -5.07
C THR A 33 0.82 1.64 -3.93
N THR A 34 -0.30 2.29 -3.67
CA THR A 34 -1.10 2.03 -2.47
C THR A 34 -2.55 1.76 -2.81
N PHE A 35 -3.10 0.68 -2.26
CA PHE A 35 -4.48 0.26 -2.38
C PHE A 35 -5.20 0.41 -1.04
N GLY A 36 -6.20 1.30 -0.99
CA GLY A 36 -7.02 1.53 0.19
C GLY A 36 -8.32 0.73 0.11
N ILE A 37 -8.52 -0.24 0.99
CA ILE A 37 -9.70 -1.12 1.01
C ILE A 37 -10.83 -0.40 1.72
N ASN A 38 -11.83 0.05 0.96
CA ASN A 38 -12.97 0.84 1.45
C ASN A 38 -12.59 2.13 2.21
N VAL A 39 -11.36 2.62 2.03
CA VAL A 39 -10.88 3.88 2.60
C VAL A 39 -11.42 5.05 1.78
N LYS A 40 -11.83 6.13 2.47
CA LYS A 40 -12.33 7.37 1.86
C LYS A 40 -11.43 8.55 2.21
N SER A 41 -10.59 8.99 1.27
CA SER A 41 -9.84 10.24 1.33
C SER A 41 -9.92 10.94 -0.01
N GLN A 42 -10.05 12.26 0.00
CA GLN A 42 -10.06 13.10 -1.21
C GLN A 42 -8.72 13.78 -1.47
N ILE A 43 -7.77 13.65 -0.54
CA ILE A 43 -6.52 14.43 -0.53
C ILE A 43 -5.31 13.53 -0.83
N LEU A 44 -5.37 12.26 -0.43
CA LEU A 44 -4.26 11.32 -0.56
C LEU A 44 -4.29 10.62 -1.93
N ASN A 45 -3.11 10.33 -2.46
CA ASN A 45 -2.96 9.58 -3.71
C ASN A 45 -2.92 8.07 -3.43
N TYR A 46 -3.99 7.35 -3.80
CA TYR A 46 -4.12 5.90 -3.67
C TYR A 46 -5.24 5.36 -4.57
N THR A 47 -5.24 4.06 -4.80
CA THR A 47 -6.33 3.36 -5.50
C THR A 47 -7.32 2.82 -4.47
N CYS A 48 -8.55 3.32 -4.47
CA CYS A 48 -9.61 2.76 -3.65
C CYS A 48 -10.13 1.45 -4.26
N ILE A 49 -10.17 0.37 -3.47
CA ILE A 49 -10.70 -0.94 -3.86
C ILE A 49 -11.71 -1.44 -2.82
N ARG A 50 -12.63 -2.34 -3.19
CA ARG A 50 -13.61 -2.89 -2.23
C ARG A 50 -13.11 -4.13 -1.51
N SER A 51 -12.20 -4.88 -2.15
CA SER A 51 -11.62 -6.10 -1.62
C SER A 51 -10.25 -6.36 -2.24
N LEU A 52 -9.42 -7.16 -1.57
CA LEU A 52 -8.09 -7.55 -2.07
C LEU A 52 -8.13 -8.23 -3.45
N LEU A 53 -9.24 -8.90 -3.81
CA LEU A 53 -9.38 -9.55 -5.11
C LEU A 53 -9.26 -8.56 -6.28
N GLU A 54 -9.62 -7.30 -6.07
CA GLU A 54 -9.54 -6.28 -7.11
C GLU A 54 -8.11 -5.91 -7.50
N ILE A 55 -7.12 -6.19 -6.63
CA ILE A 55 -5.70 -5.93 -6.92
C ILE A 55 -5.22 -6.72 -8.14
N VAL A 56 -5.79 -7.91 -8.38
CA VAL A 56 -5.45 -8.75 -9.53
C VAL A 56 -5.66 -8.04 -10.87
N LYS A 57 -6.50 -6.99 -10.93
CA LYS A 57 -6.70 -6.19 -12.15
C LYS A 57 -5.49 -5.30 -12.49
N TYR A 58 -4.52 -5.17 -11.58
CA TYR A 58 -3.39 -4.25 -11.65
C TYR A 58 -2.03 -4.96 -11.71
N THR A 59 -2.01 -6.30 -11.69
CA THR A 59 -0.82 -7.16 -11.68
C THR A 59 -0.93 -8.24 -12.73
#